data_AF-A0A813DIX8-F1
#
_entry.id   AF-A0A813DIX8-F1
#
_cell.length_a   1.000
_cell.length_b   1.000
_cell.length_c   1.000
_cell.angle_alpha   90.00
_cell.angle_beta   90.00
_cell.angle_gamma   90.00
#
_symmetry.space_group_name_H-M   'P 1'
#
loop_
_entity.id
_entity.type
_entity.pdbx_description
1 polymer ?
#
loop_
_entity_poly.entity_id
_entity_poly.type
_entity_poly.pdbx_seq_one_letter_code
_entity_poly.pdbx_strand_id
1 'polypeptide(L)'
;SLGLVGLFALQGANSLSPCDSEAGQVCPSSEGKEVGICLGDPSKHQITDIDGNPREREAGEKPMELGSGCLAFIKVNEVCDAEITEHCQGLFFHGDTMTCLTTWTKPESLGEACKAVLPKQASDDDEVEDADKAEWRAKRKASRASAMKALEEEKARNEKKDTKKKKKKAKKSDDDL
;
A
#
# COMPACT_ATOMS: atom_id res chain seq x y z
N SER A 1 -7.49 19.37 -28.50
CA SER A 1 -8.02 18.57 -27.38
C SER A 1 -6.86 18.08 -26.54
N LEU A 2 -6.62 18.74 -25.40
CA LEU A 2 -5.52 18.43 -24.48
C LEU A 2 -5.87 17.24 -23.58
N GLY A 3 -4.84 16.46 -23.26
CA GLY A 3 -4.92 15.16 -22.62
C GLY A 3 -5.22 15.20 -21.13
N LEU A 4 -5.93 14.17 -20.68
CA LEU A 4 -6.12 13.85 -19.27
C LEU A 4 -4.85 13.15 -18.75
N VAL A 5 -4.08 13.87 -17.94
CA VAL A 5 -3.01 13.31 -17.10
C VAL A 5 -3.69 12.66 -15.89
N GLY A 6 -3.84 11.33 -15.92
CA GLY A 6 -4.34 10.55 -14.79
C GLY A 6 -3.26 10.45 -13.72
N LEU A 7 -3.32 11.35 -12.74
CA LEU A 7 -2.52 11.31 -11.51
C LEU A 7 -3.10 10.21 -10.61
N PHE A 8 -2.67 8.96 -10.81
CA PHE A 8 -2.89 7.90 -9.83
C PHE A 8 -1.99 8.18 -8.63
N ALA A 9 -2.55 8.85 -7.62
CA ALA A 9 -1.97 8.89 -6.29
C ALA A 9 -2.03 7.47 -5.72
N LEU A 10 -0.94 6.72 -5.87
CA LEU A 10 -0.63 5.63 -4.96
C LEU A 10 -0.42 6.28 -3.59
N GLN A 11 -1.49 6.33 -2.79
CA GLN A 11 -1.36 6.50 -1.35
C GLN A 11 -0.59 5.28 -0.84
N GLY A 12 0.73 5.41 -0.76
CA GLY A 12 1.53 4.56 0.09
C GLY A 12 1.02 4.76 1.51
N ALA A 13 0.20 3.82 1.98
CA ALA A 13 -0.04 3.65 3.40
C ALA A 13 1.33 3.29 3.99
N ASN A 14 2.05 4.29 4.49
CA ASN A 14 3.12 4.03 5.43
C ASN A 14 2.50 3.18 6.54
N SER A 15 3.19 2.11 6.97
CA SER A 15 2.83 1.20 8.07
C SER A 15 2.79 1.94 9.42
N LEU A 16 2.08 3.07 9.49
CA LEU A 16 1.70 3.68 10.75
C LEU A 16 0.47 2.93 11.25
N SER A 17 0.48 2.60 12.53
CA SER A 17 -0.70 2.06 13.18
C SER A 17 -1.83 3.10 13.10
N PRO A 18 -3.10 2.67 13.06
CA PRO A 18 -4.23 3.59 13.07
C PRO A 18 -4.33 4.40 14.37
N CYS A 19 -3.49 4.11 15.38
CA CYS A 19 -3.37 4.84 16.63
C CYS A 19 -2.10 5.70 16.72
N ASP A 20 -1.20 5.71 15.73
CA ASP A 20 0.11 6.36 15.89
C ASP A 20 0.01 7.87 16.10
N SER A 21 -0.99 8.51 15.46
CA SER A 21 -1.22 9.94 15.61
C SER A 21 -1.67 10.29 17.02
N GLU A 22 -2.54 9.48 17.61
CA GLU A 22 -3.06 9.64 18.97
C GLU A 22 -2.00 9.23 20.01
N ALA A 23 -1.35 8.09 19.81
CA ALA A 23 -0.29 7.58 20.69
C ALA A 23 0.88 8.58 20.79
N GLY A 24 1.29 9.18 19.68
CA GLY A 24 2.34 10.20 19.67
C GLY A 24 1.95 11.49 20.42
N GLN A 25 0.66 11.78 20.56
CA GLN A 25 0.17 12.99 21.23
C GLN A 25 -0.06 12.78 22.73
N VAL A 26 -0.59 11.62 23.12
CA VAL A 26 -1.01 11.37 24.52
C VAL A 26 -0.14 10.35 25.25
N CYS A 27 0.65 9.56 24.52
CA CYS A 27 1.42 8.45 25.06
C CYS A 27 2.88 8.42 24.52
N PRO A 28 3.61 9.55 24.44
CA PRO A 28 4.93 9.58 23.82
C PRO A 28 5.99 8.73 24.55
N SER A 29 5.76 8.44 25.83
CA SER A 29 6.67 7.62 26.66
C SER A 29 6.30 6.13 26.66
N SER A 30 5.20 5.74 26.02
CA SER A 30 4.72 4.36 26.02
C SER A 30 5.10 3.67 24.70
N GLU A 31 5.56 2.43 24.79
CA GLU A 31 5.92 1.62 23.63
C GLU A 31 5.31 0.21 23.75
N GLY A 32 4.94 -0.38 22.61
CA GLY A 32 4.35 -1.72 22.55
C GLY A 32 3.03 -1.82 23.34
N LYS A 33 2.95 -2.80 24.25
CA LYS A 33 1.72 -3.09 25.00
C LYS A 33 1.26 -1.95 25.92
N GLU A 34 2.21 -1.17 26.43
CA GLU A 34 1.91 -0.02 27.30
C GLU A 34 1.13 1.07 26.56
N VAL A 35 1.26 1.15 25.24
CA VAL A 35 0.49 2.08 24.40
C VAL A 35 -1.00 1.80 24.52
N GLY A 36 -1.40 0.52 24.48
CA GLY A 36 -2.80 0.14 24.66
C GLY A 36 -3.36 0.49 26.03
N ILE A 37 -2.55 0.31 27.07
CA ILE A 37 -2.92 0.67 28.44
C ILE A 37 -3.04 2.19 28.60
N CYS A 38 -2.15 2.95 27.97
CA CYS A 38 -2.18 4.40 27.97
C CYS A 38 -3.40 4.93 27.20
N LEU A 39 -3.64 4.47 25.97
CA LEU A 39 -4.77 4.88 25.14
C LEU A 39 -6.13 4.43 25.71
N GLY A 40 -6.17 3.30 26.41
CA GLY A 40 -7.39 2.77 27.03
C GLY A 40 -7.82 3.54 28.28
N ASP A 41 -6.90 4.23 28.96
CA ASP A 41 -7.17 5.00 30.17
C ASP A 41 -6.84 6.49 29.99
N PRO A 42 -7.85 7.36 29.82
CA PRO A 42 -7.63 8.79 29.66
C PRO A 42 -6.95 9.48 30.84
N SER A 43 -6.84 8.79 31.99
CA SER A 43 -6.11 9.28 33.17
C SER A 43 -4.59 9.15 33.01
N LYS A 44 -4.13 8.28 32.10
CA LYS A 44 -2.72 8.03 31.81
C LYS A 44 -2.17 8.85 30.64
N HIS A 45 -3.04 9.57 29.93
CA HIS A 45 -2.65 10.46 28.86
C HIS A 45 -1.71 11.57 29.38
N GLN A 46 -0.49 11.57 28.90
CA GLN A 46 0.49 12.63 29.13
C GLN A 46 0.29 13.69 28.06
N ILE A 47 -0.43 14.76 28.39
CA ILE A 47 -0.56 15.90 27.49
C ILE A 47 0.76 16.65 27.50
N THR A 48 1.42 16.73 26.35
CA THR A 48 2.62 17.56 26.19
C THR A 48 2.25 18.96 25.69
N ASP A 49 2.97 19.98 26.13
CA ASP A 49 2.87 21.31 25.54
C ASP A 49 3.53 21.39 24.14
N ILE A 50 3.48 22.57 23.51
CA ILE A 50 4.07 22.79 22.18
C ILE A 50 5.60 22.60 22.17
N ASP A 51 6.22 22.66 23.34
CA ASP A 51 7.66 22.52 23.57
C ASP A 51 8.03 21.07 23.97
N GLY A 52 7.06 20.16 24.06
CA GLY A 52 7.24 18.75 24.39
C GLY A 52 7.34 18.42 25.88
N ASN A 53 7.03 19.36 26.78
CA ASN A 53 7.08 19.14 28.22
C ASN A 53 5.75 18.55 28.75
N PRO A 54 5.79 17.59 29.69
CA PRO A 54 4.57 17.06 30.32
C PRO A 54 3.80 18.15 31.07
N ARG A 55 2.49 18.24 30.81
CA ARG A 55 1.56 19.14 31.50
C ARG A 55 0.46 18.35 32.17
N GLU A 56 0.07 18.77 33.38
CA GLU A 56 -1.12 18.24 34.04
C GLU A 56 -2.40 18.76 33.37
N ARG A 57 -3.37 17.87 33.18
CA ARG A 57 -4.66 18.20 32.58
C ARG A 57 -5.44 19.13 33.48
N GLU A 58 -5.89 20.26 32.95
CA GLU A 58 -6.67 21.23 33.71
C GLU A 58 -8.11 20.75 33.95
N ALA A 59 -8.67 21.12 35.11
CA ALA A 59 -10.03 20.76 35.50
C ALA A 59 -11.05 21.43 34.57
N GLY A 60 -11.49 20.71 33.54
CA GLY A 60 -12.44 21.20 32.53
C GLY A 60 -12.06 20.83 31.10
N GLU A 61 -10.83 20.38 30.87
CA GLU A 61 -10.39 19.91 29.56
C GLU A 61 -10.97 18.52 29.27
N LYS A 62 -11.58 18.36 28.10
CA LYS A 62 -12.16 17.08 27.69
C LYS A 62 -11.05 16.07 27.38
N PRO A 63 -11.20 14.79 27.76
CA PRO A 63 -10.30 13.75 27.31
C PRO A 63 -10.25 13.72 25.78
N MET A 64 -9.07 13.44 25.23
CA MET A 64 -8.95 13.23 23.79
C MET A 64 -9.86 12.09 23.34
N GLU A 65 -10.71 12.35 22.36
CA GLU A 65 -11.55 11.32 21.74
C GLU A 65 -10.73 10.58 20.68
N LEU A 66 -10.51 9.29 20.89
CA LEU A 66 -9.79 8.46 19.94
C LEU A 66 -10.62 8.22 18.67
N GLY A 67 -9.97 8.17 17.52
CA GLY A 67 -10.62 7.80 16.27
C GLY A 67 -11.23 6.39 16.34
N SER A 68 -12.32 6.16 15.62
CA SER A 68 -12.97 4.83 15.57
C SER A 68 -12.04 3.72 15.07
N GLY A 69 -11.11 4.05 14.16
CA GLY A 69 -10.07 3.14 13.69
C GLY A 69 -9.10 2.74 14.81
N CYS A 70 -8.67 3.70 15.63
CA CYS A 70 -7.79 3.42 16.76
C CYS A 70 -8.50 2.58 17.83
N LEU A 71 -9.75 2.91 18.17
CA LEU A 71 -10.55 2.11 19.12
C LEU A 71 -10.76 0.67 18.65
N ALA A 72 -11.03 0.46 17.36
CA ALA A 72 -11.13 -0.88 16.79
C ALA A 72 -9.80 -1.63 16.88
N PHE A 73 -8.68 -0.94 16.63
CA PHE A 73 -7.36 -1.53 16.69
C PHE A 73 -6.92 -1.88 18.12
N ILE A 74 -7.23 -1.03 19.11
CA ILE A 74 -7.04 -1.35 20.54
C ILE A 74 -7.77 -2.65 20.87
N LYS A 75 -9.05 -2.76 20.47
CA LYS A 75 -9.84 -3.97 20.70
C LYS A 75 -9.26 -5.21 20.04
N VAL A 76 -8.70 -5.09 18.83
CA VAL A 76 -8.00 -6.20 18.16
C VAL A 76 -6.76 -6.61 18.97
N ASN A 77 -5.94 -5.65 19.41
CA ASN A 77 -4.75 -5.94 20.21
C ASN A 77 -5.09 -6.58 21.57
N GLU A 78 -6.18 -6.16 22.21
CA GLU A 78 -6.66 -6.74 23.48
C GLU A 78 -7.17 -8.17 23.31
N VAL A 79 -7.96 -8.42 22.27
CA VAL A 79 -8.57 -9.74 22.04
C VAL A 79 -7.57 -10.74 21.46
N CYS A 80 -6.62 -10.28 20.64
CA CYS A 80 -5.58 -11.09 20.01
C CYS A 80 -4.25 -11.08 20.79
N ASP A 81 -4.24 -10.76 22.09
CA ASP A 81 -3.01 -10.57 22.88
C ASP A 81 -2.08 -11.81 22.85
N ALA A 82 -2.68 -13.00 22.96
CA ALA A 82 -1.94 -14.26 22.91
C ALA A 82 -1.36 -14.51 21.52
N GLU A 83 -2.16 -14.32 20.47
CA GLU A 83 -1.75 -14.53 19.09
C GLU A 83 -0.68 -13.53 18.63
N ILE A 84 -0.77 -12.26 19.08
CA ILE A 84 0.25 -11.25 18.77
C ILE A 84 1.58 -11.62 19.43
N THR A 85 1.54 -12.12 20.67
CA THR A 85 2.74 -12.56 21.39
C THR A 85 3.38 -13.77 20.73
N GLU A 86 2.58 -14.77 20.34
CA GLU A 86 3.07 -16.05 19.82
C GLU A 86 3.42 -16.01 18.33
N HIS A 87 2.60 -15.37 17.50
CA HIS A 87 2.73 -15.39 16.05
C HIS A 87 3.31 -14.11 15.47
N CYS A 88 3.09 -12.97 16.14
CA CYS A 88 3.53 -11.66 15.67
C CYS A 88 4.70 -11.09 16.45
N GLN A 89 5.45 -11.91 17.19
CA GLN A 89 6.67 -11.49 17.90
C GLN A 89 6.45 -10.33 18.89
N GLY A 90 5.24 -10.20 19.43
CA GLY A 90 4.89 -9.09 20.32
C GLY A 90 4.87 -7.73 19.62
N LEU A 91 4.59 -7.68 18.33
CA LEU A 91 4.31 -6.44 17.57
C LEU A 91 2.98 -5.84 18.02
N PHE A 92 2.89 -5.38 19.27
CA PHE A 92 1.73 -4.68 19.80
C PHE A 92 1.71 -3.24 19.30
N PHE A 93 0.55 -2.79 18.83
CA PHE A 93 0.35 -1.42 18.36
C PHE A 93 1.28 -0.97 17.23
N HIS A 94 1.96 -1.90 16.55
CA HIS A 94 2.78 -1.60 15.38
C HIS A 94 1.91 -1.55 14.11
N GLY A 95 2.32 -0.81 13.08
CA GLY A 95 1.57 -0.79 11.82
C GLY A 95 1.45 -2.15 11.13
N ASP A 96 2.43 -3.02 11.36
CA ASP A 96 2.44 -4.38 10.80
C ASP A 96 1.60 -5.39 11.59
N THR A 97 1.03 -5.01 12.75
CA THR A 97 0.22 -5.94 13.59
C THR A 97 -0.95 -6.50 12.79
N MET A 98 -1.66 -5.64 12.05
CA MET A 98 -2.80 -6.04 11.24
C MET A 98 -2.36 -6.94 10.08
N THR A 99 -1.23 -6.62 9.43
CA THR A 99 -0.67 -7.45 8.36
C THR A 99 -0.22 -8.81 8.88
N CYS A 100 0.38 -8.85 10.08
CA CYS A 100 0.77 -10.10 10.70
C CYS A 100 -0.44 -10.99 11.00
N LEU A 101 -1.48 -10.43 11.64
CA LEU A 101 -2.67 -11.20 12.01
C LEU A 101 -3.49 -11.66 10.80
N THR A 102 -3.52 -10.87 9.72
CA THR A 102 -4.37 -11.19 8.55
C THR A 102 -3.63 -11.90 7.43
N THR A 103 -2.34 -11.60 7.22
CA THR A 103 -1.60 -12.04 6.03
C THR A 103 -0.50 -13.05 6.37
N TRP A 104 0.23 -12.86 7.47
CA TRP A 104 1.38 -13.71 7.80
C TRP A 104 0.98 -14.91 8.67
N THR A 105 -0.03 -14.72 9.51
CA THR A 105 -0.55 -15.76 10.39
C THR A 105 -1.66 -16.51 9.67
N LYS A 106 -1.61 -17.84 9.71
CA LYS A 106 -2.69 -18.65 9.14
C LYS A 106 -3.95 -18.41 9.96
N PRO A 107 -5.14 -18.27 9.33
CA PRO A 107 -6.36 -18.12 10.10
C PRO A 107 -6.51 -19.29 11.07
N GLU A 108 -6.20 -20.52 10.68
CA GLU A 108 -6.29 -21.69 11.57
C GLU A 108 -5.51 -21.58 12.89
N SER A 109 -4.40 -20.84 12.92
CA SER A 109 -3.61 -20.64 14.15
C SER A 109 -4.13 -19.53 15.05
N LEU A 110 -5.11 -18.74 14.61
CA LEU A 110 -5.74 -17.71 15.43
C LEU A 110 -6.92 -18.28 16.22
N GLY A 111 -7.09 -17.85 17.48
CA GLY A 111 -8.28 -18.15 18.27
C GLY A 111 -9.55 -17.60 17.62
N GLU A 112 -10.69 -18.23 17.93
CA GLU A 112 -12.01 -17.80 17.41
C GLU A 112 -12.35 -16.36 17.81
N ALA A 113 -11.94 -15.94 19.00
CA ALA A 113 -12.12 -14.58 19.50
C ALA A 113 -11.35 -13.57 18.64
N CYS A 114 -10.07 -13.84 18.36
CA CYS A 114 -9.25 -12.98 17.52
C CYS A 114 -9.80 -12.90 16.08
N LYS A 115 -10.18 -14.03 15.49
CA LYS A 115 -10.82 -14.09 14.16
C LYS A 115 -12.09 -13.25 14.07
N ALA A 116 -12.91 -13.24 15.12
CA ALA A 116 -14.19 -12.55 15.14
C ALA A 116 -14.05 -11.02 15.12
N VAL A 117 -12.94 -10.49 15.66
CA VAL A 117 -12.67 -9.04 15.70
C VAL A 117 -11.86 -8.54 14.53
N LEU A 118 -11.12 -9.42 13.84
CA LEU A 118 -10.40 -9.05 12.63
C LEU A 118 -11.39 -8.62 11.54
N PRO A 119 -11.05 -7.59 10.74
CA PRO A 119 -11.84 -7.24 9.57
C PRO A 119 -11.92 -8.48 8.69
N LYS A 120 -13.15 -8.91 8.38
CA LYS A 120 -13.38 -10.06 7.50
C LYS A 120 -12.61 -9.80 6.22
N GLN A 121 -11.57 -10.58 5.96
CA GLN A 121 -10.91 -10.58 4.66
C GLN A 121 -12.01 -10.91 3.66
N ALA A 122 -12.24 -9.99 2.71
CA ALA A 122 -13.21 -10.20 1.65
C ALA A 122 -12.73 -11.39 0.81
N SER A 123 -13.20 -12.58 1.15
CA SER A 123 -12.87 -13.83 0.45
C SER A 123 -13.73 -14.08 -0.78
N ASP A 124 -14.46 -13.06 -1.28
CA ASP A 124 -15.47 -13.24 -2.34
C ASP A 124 -15.46 -12.15 -3.43
N ASP A 125 -14.40 -11.34 -3.56
CA ASP A 125 -14.26 -10.33 -4.64
C ASP A 125 -13.10 -10.62 -5.63
N ASP A 126 -12.39 -11.75 -5.48
CA ASP A 126 -11.31 -12.14 -6.39
C ASP A 126 -11.80 -12.49 -7.81
N GLU A 127 -13.07 -12.88 -7.98
CA GLU A 127 -13.59 -13.32 -9.28
C GLU A 127 -13.84 -12.17 -10.27
N VAL A 128 -14.03 -10.93 -9.79
CA VAL A 128 -14.26 -9.76 -10.64
C VAL A 128 -12.95 -9.08 -11.05
N GLU A 129 -11.94 -9.02 -10.16
CA GLU A 129 -10.62 -8.45 -10.49
C GLU A 129 -9.89 -9.23 -11.59
N ASP A 130 -10.07 -10.56 -11.68
CA ASP A 130 -9.33 -11.36 -12.65
C ASP A 130 -9.77 -11.12 -14.11
N ALA A 131 -11.05 -10.81 -14.33
CA ALA A 131 -11.60 -10.51 -15.67
C ALA A 131 -11.03 -9.19 -16.23
N ASP A 132 -11.07 -8.11 -15.45
CA ASP A 132 -10.55 -6.80 -15.87
C ASP A 132 -9.03 -6.84 -16.09
N LYS A 133 -8.30 -7.60 -15.26
CA LYS A 133 -6.85 -7.80 -15.38
C LYS A 133 -6.52 -8.65 -16.61
N ALA A 134 -7.35 -9.62 -16.97
CA ALA A 134 -7.21 -10.41 -18.20
C ALA A 134 -7.43 -9.55 -19.45
N GLU A 135 -8.47 -8.71 -19.47
CA GLU A 135 -8.73 -7.77 -20.58
C GLU A 135 -7.59 -6.75 -20.73
N TRP A 136 -7.07 -6.21 -19.62
CA TRP A 136 -5.95 -5.29 -19.65
C TRP A 136 -4.67 -5.94 -20.21
N ARG A 137 -4.38 -7.19 -19.81
CA ARG A 137 -3.25 -7.97 -20.36
C ARG A 137 -3.44 -8.24 -21.85
N ALA A 138 -4.64 -8.58 -22.28
CA ALA A 138 -4.96 -8.80 -23.70
C ALA A 138 -4.77 -7.51 -24.52
N LYS A 139 -5.25 -6.37 -24.03
CA LYS A 139 -5.10 -5.06 -24.68
C LYS A 139 -3.64 -4.63 -24.79
N ARG A 140 -2.83 -4.81 -23.74
CA ARG A 140 -1.37 -4.53 -23.81
C ARG A 140 -0.65 -5.45 -24.77
N LYS A 141 -1.00 -6.74 -24.81
CA LYS A 141 -0.41 -7.71 -25.73
C LYS A 141 -0.74 -7.33 -27.18
N ALA A 142 -1.98 -6.96 -27.47
CA ALA A 142 -2.40 -6.50 -28.80
C ALA A 142 -1.67 -5.21 -29.23
N SER A 143 -1.55 -4.23 -28.32
CA SER A 143 -0.82 -2.98 -28.60
C SER A 143 0.67 -3.19 -28.84
N ARG A 144 1.32 -4.11 -28.09
CA ARG A 144 2.72 -4.48 -28.34
C ARG A 144 2.89 -5.18 -29.69
N ALA A 145 1.99 -6.08 -30.03
CA ALA A 145 2.03 -6.80 -31.31
C ALA A 145 1.84 -5.86 -32.51
N SER A 146 0.93 -4.89 -32.42
CA SER A 146 0.73 -3.92 -33.50
C SER A 146 1.93 -2.98 -33.66
N ALA A 147 2.53 -2.53 -32.56
CA ALA A 147 3.75 -1.72 -32.59
C ALA A 147 4.94 -2.48 -33.20
N MET A 148 5.12 -3.75 -32.83
CA MET A 148 6.17 -4.61 -33.40
C MET A 148 5.99 -4.78 -34.91
N LYS A 149 4.75 -5.04 -35.37
CA LYS A 149 4.46 -5.17 -36.80
C LYS A 149 4.73 -3.88 -37.58
N ALA A 150 4.36 -2.73 -37.01
CA ALA A 150 4.65 -1.44 -37.63
C ALA A 150 6.15 -1.18 -37.76
N LEU A 151 6.94 -1.54 -36.74
CA LEU A 151 8.40 -1.42 -36.78
C LEU A 151 9.03 -2.36 -37.82
N GLU A 152 8.55 -3.59 -37.96
CA GLU A 152 9.02 -4.51 -39.00
C GLU A 152 8.71 -4.01 -40.41
N GLU A 153 7.50 -3.48 -40.64
CA GLU A 153 7.14 -2.89 -41.94
C GLU A 153 7.99 -1.65 -42.27
N GLU A 154 8.31 -0.82 -41.28
CA GLU A 154 9.14 0.37 -41.43
C GLU A 154 10.60 0.00 -41.76
N LYS A 155 11.17 -0.98 -41.04
CA LYS A 155 12.49 -1.56 -41.33
C LYS A 155 12.56 -2.12 -42.75
N ALA A 156 11.57 -2.93 -43.16
CA ALA A 156 11.52 -3.50 -44.50
C ALA A 156 11.39 -2.44 -45.61
N ARG A 157 10.69 -1.33 -45.35
CA ARG A 157 10.62 -0.18 -46.29
C ARG A 157 11.97 0.54 -46.40
N ASN A 158 12.68 0.72 -45.29
CA ASN A 158 13.98 1.39 -45.29
C ASN A 158 15.06 0.55 -45.97
N GLU A 159 15.12 -0.76 -45.73
CA GLU A 159 16.05 -1.66 -46.43
C GLU A 159 15.86 -1.64 -47.95
N LYS A 160 14.60 -1.61 -48.43
CA LYS A 160 14.27 -1.49 -49.86
C LYS A 160 14.69 -0.14 -50.44
N LYS A 161 14.59 0.95 -49.67
CA LYS A 161 15.05 2.29 -50.11
C LYS A 161 16.58 2.32 -50.20
N ASP A 162 17.27 1.72 -49.25
CA ASP A 162 18.74 1.73 -49.21
C ASP A 162 19.35 0.85 -50.30
N THR A 163 18.77 -0.32 -50.58
CA THR A 163 19.18 -1.13 -51.74
C THR A 163 18.95 -0.41 -53.07
N LYS A 164 17.83 0.31 -53.24
CA LYS A 164 17.59 1.14 -54.44
C LYS A 164 18.60 2.28 -54.57
N LYS A 165 18.95 2.97 -53.48
CA LYS A 165 19.97 4.03 -53.48
C LYS A 165 21.36 3.50 -53.84
N LYS A 166 21.76 2.34 -53.29
CA LYS A 166 23.04 1.68 -53.62
C LYS A 166 23.13 1.31 -55.11
N LYS A 167 22.08 0.71 -55.69
CA LYS A 167 22.05 0.38 -57.14
C LYS A 167 22.18 1.63 -58.03
N LYS A 168 21.53 2.75 -57.67
CA LYS A 168 21.67 4.01 -58.43
C LYS A 168 23.07 4.60 -58.37
N LYS A 169 23.76 4.51 -57.22
CA LYS A 169 25.15 4.97 -57.09
C LYS A 169 26.12 4.13 -57.92
N ALA A 170 25.98 2.79 -57.90
CA ALA A 170 26.82 1.89 -58.69
C ALA A 170 26.66 2.11 -60.21
N LYS A 171 25.42 2.32 -60.69
CA LYS A 171 25.20 2.61 -62.12
C LYS A 171 25.81 3.94 -62.55
N LYS A 172 25.81 4.96 -61.68
CA LYS A 172 26.41 6.27 -62.01
C LYS A 172 27.94 6.21 -62.09
N SER A 173 28.59 5.35 -61.31
CA SER A 173 30.06 5.19 -61.37
C SER A 173 30.57 4.45 -62.61
N ASP A 174 29.71 3.69 -63.31
CA ASP A 174 30.07 3.00 -64.56
C ASP A 174 29.94 3.90 -65.81
N ASP A 175 29.09 4.94 -65.78
CA ASP A 175 28.91 5.89 -66.90
C ASP A 175 29.99 7.01 -66.94
N ASP A 176 30.83 7.12 -65.90
CA ASP A 176 31.91 8.13 -65.77
C ASP A 176 33.32 7.56 -66.11
N LEU A 177 33.41 6.38 -66.75
CA LEU A 177 34.65 5.67 -67.12
C LEU A 177 34.70 5.41 -68.64
#